data_AF-A0A953KAV6-F1
#
_entry.id   AF-A0A953KAV6-F1
#
_cell.length_a   1.000
_cell.length_b   1.000
_cell.length_c   1.000
_cell.angle_alpha   90.00
_cell.angle_beta   90.00
_cell.angle_gamma   90.00
#
_symmetry.space_group_name_H-M   'P 1'
#
loop_
_entity.id
_entity.type
_entity.pdbx_description
1 polymer ?
#
loop_
_entity_poly.entity_id
_entity_poly.type
_entity_poly.pdbx_seq_one_letter_code
_entity_poly.pdbx_strand_id
1 'polypeptide(L)'
;MEQDRVYLAGPLFTQAERSQMEELDVAMRGAGFETFLPHRDGLEFARVKPLLIGRGYSPVQADAFLNSAIFALDTFQVMVNCGSLVINASGRVPDEGAVSEAAMAYALGKPIVYLKFEDPRSLLGGADNPLVAGVGRFRTANTPQDAVEVMKKSIEELAPDRFRTVECSPHVGLMLSAGEELWRALKSKSLAAIGGTERLELVCDLIVRQFGAEVSPPLVEQSPQTARPFSADPQVSPRLVEKKIYFAGALFNHKDLSGNLLLAEAIRQSSEGRYGCLLPQNIKFQEFNPIAMRDACLSSLLEADGAIFNFDGAELDSGTVVEFMYAKLLDLPTVVLRTDFRNGGDQQEQGEPWNLMCSGYPRSKSVVADAMSLYQESMEGGVSLADAQSRFYAKLAQRLVAALDEVCSQEPGSTAERTERFRLAIQMPGASLRAALGGDDKIGSLLNRR
;
A
#
# COMPACT_ATOMS: atom_id res chain seq x y z
N MET A 1 23.09 -15.41 -3.36
CA MET A 1 22.37 -14.19 -2.97
C MET A 1 23.09 -13.63 -1.76
N GLU A 2 23.54 -12.37 -1.82
CA GLU A 2 24.33 -11.72 -0.78
C GLU A 2 23.38 -11.10 0.26
N GLN A 3 23.13 -11.81 1.37
CA GLN A 3 22.23 -11.33 2.42
C GLN A 3 22.80 -10.21 3.31
N ASP A 4 24.05 -9.81 3.08
CA ASP A 4 24.63 -8.62 3.71
C ASP A 4 24.18 -7.33 2.99
N ARG A 5 23.32 -7.44 1.97
CA ARG A 5 22.75 -6.29 1.27
C ARG A 5 21.55 -5.71 2.02
N VAL A 6 21.67 -4.43 2.36
CA VAL A 6 20.64 -3.62 3.03
C VAL A 6 19.89 -2.81 1.99
N TYR A 7 18.57 -2.89 1.98
CA TYR A 7 17.71 -1.99 1.21
C TYR A 7 17.57 -0.66 1.96
N LEU A 8 17.83 0.47 1.29
CA LEU A 8 17.71 1.80 1.88
C LEU A 8 16.44 2.47 1.36
N ALA A 9 15.36 2.34 2.13
CA ALA A 9 14.04 2.90 1.85
C ALA A 9 13.94 4.33 2.38
N GLY A 10 13.36 5.25 1.63
CA GLY A 10 13.17 6.63 2.08
C GLY A 10 12.91 7.61 0.94
N PRO A 11 12.52 8.85 1.26
CA PRO A 11 12.23 9.87 0.26
C PRO A 11 13.47 10.21 -0.56
N LEU A 12 13.27 10.58 -1.83
CA LEU A 12 14.35 10.87 -2.79
C LEU A 12 14.01 12.01 -3.76
N PHE A 13 12.97 12.79 -3.46
CA PHE A 13 12.40 13.79 -4.36
C PHE A 13 13.22 15.08 -4.34
N THR A 14 13.71 15.49 -3.18
CA THR A 14 14.57 16.67 -3.02
C THR A 14 16.05 16.33 -2.98
N GLN A 15 16.91 17.32 -3.23
CA GLN A 15 18.37 17.13 -3.10
C GLN A 15 18.75 16.77 -1.67
N ALA A 16 18.13 17.41 -0.67
CA ALA A 16 18.40 17.14 0.73
C ALA A 16 18.04 15.70 1.12
N GLU A 17 16.88 15.21 0.68
CA GLU A 17 16.47 13.82 0.88
C GLU A 17 17.46 12.82 0.26
N ARG A 18 17.88 13.06 -0.98
CA ARG A 18 18.91 12.21 -1.63
C ARG A 18 20.23 12.22 -0.88
N SER A 19 20.73 13.39 -0.47
CA SER A 19 21.98 13.49 0.28
C SER A 19 21.92 12.75 1.63
N GLN A 20 20.79 12.83 2.35
CA GLN A 20 20.60 12.07 3.59
C GLN A 20 20.63 10.55 3.35
N MET A 21 19.98 10.10 2.28
CA MET A 21 20.00 8.69 1.89
C MET A 21 21.38 8.22 1.44
N GLU A 22 22.16 9.07 0.77
CA GLU A 22 23.56 8.82 0.40
C GLU A 22 24.49 8.76 1.63
N GLU A 23 24.25 9.58 2.66
CA GLU A 23 24.99 9.51 3.94
C GLU A 23 24.74 8.19 4.67
N LEU A 24 23.47 7.74 4.71
CA LEU A 24 23.10 6.44 5.26
C LEU A 24 23.79 5.30 4.51
N ASP A 25 23.81 5.38 3.19
CA ASP A 25 24.48 4.45 2.31
C ASP A 25 26.00 4.39 2.53
N VAL A 26 26.66 5.53 2.72
CA VAL A 26 28.08 5.58 3.10
C VAL A 26 28.31 4.91 4.45
N ALA A 27 27.47 5.18 5.45
CA ALA A 27 27.60 4.59 6.78
C ALA A 27 27.47 3.06 6.76
N MET A 28 26.44 2.54 6.08
CA MET A 28 26.19 1.10 5.95
C MET A 28 27.34 0.40 5.23
N ARG A 29 27.79 0.94 4.08
CA ARG A 29 28.94 0.37 3.37
C ARG A 29 30.24 0.43 4.16
N GLY A 30 30.47 1.52 4.91
CA GLY A 30 31.62 1.67 5.79
C GLY A 30 31.69 0.61 6.89
N ALA A 31 30.56 0.02 7.25
CA ALA A 31 30.45 -1.07 8.22
C ALA A 31 30.54 -2.48 7.60
N GLY A 32 30.79 -2.58 6.28
CA GLY A 32 30.94 -3.84 5.57
C GLY A 32 29.65 -4.40 4.96
N PHE A 33 28.52 -3.69 5.05
CA PHE A 33 27.30 -4.07 4.34
C PHE A 33 27.39 -3.73 2.85
N GLU A 34 26.68 -4.49 2.03
CA GLU A 34 26.29 -4.02 0.72
C GLU A 34 24.99 -3.21 0.82
N THR A 35 24.72 -2.36 -0.15
CA THR A 35 23.50 -1.55 -0.16
C THR A 35 22.82 -1.58 -1.51
N PHE A 36 21.49 -1.58 -1.50
CA PHE A 36 20.68 -1.12 -2.63
C PHE A 36 20.09 0.24 -2.27
N LEU A 37 20.37 1.24 -3.10
CA LEU A 37 19.88 2.61 -2.93
C LEU A 37 19.03 2.97 -4.16
N PRO A 38 17.69 3.10 -4.04
CA PRO A 38 16.79 3.14 -5.20
C PRO A 38 17.15 4.17 -6.26
N HIS A 39 17.45 5.42 -5.86
CA HIS A 39 17.86 6.42 -6.84
C HIS A 39 19.22 6.06 -7.45
N ARG A 40 20.24 5.63 -6.70
CA ARG A 40 21.55 5.27 -7.30
C ARG A 40 21.47 4.06 -8.25
N ASP A 41 20.77 3.01 -7.84
CA ASP A 41 20.77 1.71 -8.53
C ASP A 41 19.60 1.53 -9.52
N GLY A 42 18.55 2.35 -9.44
CA GLY A 42 17.35 2.32 -10.28
C GLY A 42 17.19 3.50 -11.26
N LEU A 43 18.04 4.55 -11.17
CA LEU A 43 17.97 5.77 -12.02
C LEU A 43 18.02 5.52 -13.54
N GLU A 44 18.44 4.34 -14.00
CA GLU A 44 18.49 4.02 -15.44
C GLU A 44 17.09 4.08 -16.08
N PHE A 45 16.00 3.86 -15.33
CA PHE A 45 14.62 3.93 -15.85
C PHE A 45 14.21 5.33 -16.34
N ALA A 46 14.67 6.40 -15.69
CA ALA A 46 14.40 7.77 -16.13
C ALA A 46 14.95 8.05 -17.54
N ARG A 47 15.98 7.30 -17.96
CA ARG A 47 16.63 7.41 -19.28
C ARG A 47 15.99 6.52 -20.35
N VAL A 48 15.09 5.61 -19.96
CA VAL A 48 14.41 4.68 -20.88
C VAL A 48 13.16 5.31 -21.51
N LYS A 49 12.51 6.28 -20.83
CA LYS A 49 11.29 6.95 -21.36
C LYS A 49 11.45 7.49 -22.79
N PRO A 50 12.52 8.21 -23.15
CA PRO A 50 12.70 8.70 -24.52
C PRO A 50 12.86 7.58 -25.55
N LEU A 51 13.43 6.43 -25.16
CA LEU A 51 13.59 5.27 -26.05
C LEU A 51 12.24 4.60 -26.32
N LEU A 52 11.40 4.45 -25.29
CA LEU A 52 10.03 3.94 -25.44
C LEU A 52 9.21 4.81 -26.40
N ILE A 53 9.28 6.13 -26.25
CA ILE A 53 8.62 7.08 -27.15
C ILE A 53 9.18 6.96 -28.57
N GLY A 54 10.51 6.87 -28.71
CA GLY A 54 11.18 6.67 -30.01
C GLY A 54 10.77 5.37 -30.72
N ARG A 55 10.35 4.35 -29.97
CA ARG A 55 9.83 3.07 -30.47
C ARG A 55 8.33 3.08 -30.80
N GLY A 56 7.66 4.22 -30.67
CA GLY A 56 6.26 4.42 -31.05
C GLY A 56 5.24 4.20 -29.94
N TYR A 57 5.67 4.01 -28.68
CA TYR A 57 4.76 4.00 -27.54
C TYR A 57 4.33 5.42 -27.19
N SER A 58 3.06 5.61 -26.84
CA SER A 58 2.60 6.90 -26.36
C SER A 58 3.26 7.24 -25.00
N PRO A 59 3.35 8.53 -24.61
CA PRO A 59 3.88 8.89 -23.29
C PRO A 59 3.20 8.16 -22.13
N VAL A 60 1.89 7.93 -22.23
CA VAL A 60 1.08 7.21 -21.22
C VAL A 60 1.50 5.75 -21.11
N GLN A 61 1.67 5.07 -22.25
CA GLN A 61 2.14 3.68 -22.28
C GLN A 61 3.56 3.58 -21.73
N ALA A 62 4.43 4.52 -22.11
CA ALA A 62 5.79 4.56 -21.60
C ALA A 62 5.83 4.73 -20.07
N ASP A 63 4.99 5.61 -19.51
CA ASP A 63 4.90 5.80 -18.05
C ASP A 63 4.36 4.56 -17.34
N ALA A 64 3.33 3.90 -17.88
CA ALA A 64 2.78 2.67 -17.32
C ALA A 64 3.84 1.55 -17.27
N PHE A 65 4.63 1.39 -18.33
CA PHE A 65 5.70 0.40 -18.39
C PHE A 65 6.82 0.70 -17.39
N LEU A 66 7.19 1.98 -17.25
CA LEU A 66 8.25 2.39 -16.31
C LEU A 66 7.81 2.20 -14.86
N ASN A 67 6.58 2.59 -14.51
CA ASN A 67 6.06 2.40 -13.16
C ASN A 67 6.00 0.91 -12.79
N SER A 68 5.58 0.06 -13.72
CA SER A 68 5.56 -1.40 -13.51
C SER A 68 6.97 -1.97 -13.33
N ALA A 69 7.95 -1.48 -14.10
CA ALA A 69 9.34 -1.91 -14.00
C ALA A 69 10.01 -1.47 -12.70
N ILE A 70 9.75 -0.23 -12.25
CA ILE A 70 10.22 0.29 -10.96
C ILE A 70 9.64 -0.56 -9.83
N PHE A 71 8.32 -0.73 -9.81
CA PHE A 71 7.65 -1.55 -8.80
C PHE A 71 8.20 -2.99 -8.77
N ALA A 72 8.38 -3.62 -9.94
CA ALA A 72 8.93 -4.97 -10.03
C ALA A 72 10.37 -5.05 -9.50
N LEU A 73 11.22 -4.09 -9.86
CA LEU A 73 12.60 -4.04 -9.37
C LEU A 73 12.63 -3.87 -7.84
N ASP A 74 11.96 -2.85 -7.31
CA ASP A 74 12.00 -2.54 -5.88
C ASP A 74 11.38 -3.67 -5.04
N THR A 75 10.28 -4.27 -5.52
CA THR A 75 9.67 -5.45 -4.89
C THR A 75 10.66 -6.62 -4.88
N PHE A 76 11.37 -6.90 -5.98
CA PHE A 76 12.40 -7.93 -6.02
C PHE A 76 13.56 -7.63 -5.06
N GLN A 77 14.01 -6.37 -4.99
CA GLN A 77 15.09 -5.97 -4.09
C GLN A 77 14.69 -6.15 -2.63
N VAL A 78 13.54 -5.62 -2.24
CA VAL A 78 13.01 -5.69 -0.88
C VAL A 78 12.70 -7.12 -0.48
N MET A 79 12.05 -7.91 -1.35
CA MET A 79 11.56 -9.24 -0.99
C MET A 79 12.61 -10.34 -1.14
N VAL A 80 13.49 -10.25 -2.13
CA VAL A 80 14.40 -11.36 -2.48
C VAL A 80 15.87 -10.99 -2.32
N ASN A 81 16.32 -9.88 -2.91
CA ASN A 81 17.75 -9.62 -3.08
C ASN A 81 18.43 -9.04 -1.82
N CYS A 82 17.73 -8.22 -1.04
CA CYS A 82 18.23 -7.63 0.20
C CYS A 82 17.85 -8.49 1.41
N GLY A 83 18.76 -8.66 2.37
CA GLY A 83 18.52 -9.43 3.60
C GLY A 83 17.82 -8.61 4.70
N SER A 84 17.99 -7.29 4.66
CA SER A 84 17.48 -6.35 5.65
C SER A 84 17.12 -5.00 5.02
N LEU A 85 16.47 -4.14 5.78
CA LEU A 85 16.01 -2.82 5.32
C LEU A 85 16.24 -1.74 6.37
N VAL A 86 16.70 -0.57 5.94
CA VAL A 86 16.69 0.65 6.75
C VAL A 86 15.73 1.63 6.09
N ILE A 87 14.76 2.10 6.85
CA ILE A 87 13.78 3.10 6.41
C ILE A 87 14.14 4.45 7.01
N ASN A 88 14.41 5.44 6.17
CA ASN A 88 14.43 6.83 6.57
C ASN A 88 13.00 7.32 6.75
N ALA A 89 12.57 7.36 8.01
CA ALA A 89 11.23 7.78 8.43
C ALA A 89 11.17 9.28 8.78
N SER A 90 12.21 10.05 8.47
CA SER A 90 12.31 11.47 8.83
C SER A 90 11.28 12.33 8.11
N GLY A 91 10.80 13.36 8.79
CA GLY A 91 9.68 14.19 8.33
C GLY A 91 8.48 14.13 9.26
N ARG A 92 7.42 14.89 8.93
CA ARG A 92 6.17 14.93 9.69
C ARG A 92 5.47 13.57 9.69
N VAL A 93 5.48 12.91 8.55
CA VAL A 93 5.07 11.52 8.34
C VAL A 93 6.14 10.84 7.48
N PRO A 94 6.39 9.53 7.66
CA PRO A 94 7.30 8.79 6.79
C PRO A 94 6.75 8.71 5.35
N ASP A 95 7.66 8.67 4.37
CA ASP A 95 7.34 8.45 2.96
C ASP A 95 6.53 7.16 2.76
N GLU A 96 5.40 7.26 2.08
CA GLU A 96 4.46 6.15 1.92
C GLU A 96 5.03 5.00 1.05
N GLY A 97 5.92 5.31 0.11
CA GLY A 97 6.66 4.30 -0.65
C GLY A 97 7.57 3.48 0.26
N ALA A 98 8.37 4.16 1.06
CA ALA A 98 9.26 3.56 2.05
C ALA A 98 8.51 2.74 3.10
N VAL A 99 7.34 3.20 3.55
CA VAL A 99 6.46 2.43 4.47
C VAL A 99 5.96 1.15 3.80
N SER A 100 5.57 1.21 2.51
CA SER A 100 5.11 0.03 1.75
C SER A 100 6.22 -1.00 1.60
N GLU A 101 7.44 -0.57 1.29
CA GLU A 101 8.64 -1.43 1.22
C GLU A 101 8.97 -2.06 2.60
N ALA A 102 8.94 -1.26 3.67
CA ALA A 102 9.14 -1.76 5.02
C ALA A 102 8.08 -2.80 5.42
N ALA A 103 6.82 -2.62 5.02
CA ALA A 103 5.75 -3.58 5.27
C ALA A 103 6.01 -4.93 4.55
N MET A 104 6.49 -4.91 3.30
CA MET A 104 6.89 -6.13 2.57
C MET A 104 8.05 -6.85 3.26
N ALA A 105 9.09 -6.11 3.66
CA ALA A 105 10.21 -6.66 4.40
C ALA A 105 9.78 -7.28 5.75
N TYR A 106 8.83 -6.64 6.43
CA TYR A 106 8.31 -7.10 7.72
C TYR A 106 7.49 -8.38 7.59
N ALA A 107 6.67 -8.51 6.55
CA ALA A 107 5.95 -9.74 6.24
C ALA A 107 6.90 -10.94 6.02
N LEU A 108 8.12 -10.66 5.54
CA LEU A 108 9.19 -11.64 5.37
C LEU A 108 10.10 -11.78 6.60
N GLY A 109 9.73 -11.18 7.73
CA GLY A 109 10.46 -11.28 8.99
C GLY A 109 11.85 -10.65 8.96
N LYS A 110 12.17 -9.82 7.95
CA LYS A 110 13.50 -9.25 7.77
C LYS A 110 13.84 -8.26 8.89
N PRO A 111 15.12 -8.10 9.24
CA PRO A 111 15.57 -7.01 10.11
C PRO A 111 15.26 -5.65 9.47
N ILE A 112 14.57 -4.79 10.21
CA ILE A 112 14.18 -3.44 9.80
C ILE A 112 14.63 -2.44 10.86
N VAL A 113 15.22 -1.32 10.43
CA VAL A 113 15.63 -0.21 11.30
C VAL A 113 15.02 1.09 10.81
N TYR A 114 14.39 1.84 11.69
CA TYR A 114 13.85 3.17 11.41
C TYR A 114 14.91 4.23 11.71
N LEU A 115 15.43 4.90 10.68
CA LEU A 115 16.21 6.11 10.85
C LEU A 115 15.24 7.30 10.97
N LYS A 116 15.19 7.93 12.14
CA LYS A 116 14.33 9.08 12.42
C LYS A 116 15.15 10.18 13.09
N PHE A 117 15.38 11.27 12.38
CA PHE A 117 15.94 12.47 13.02
C PHE A 117 14.88 13.13 13.92
N GLU A 118 15.34 13.89 14.91
CA GLU A 118 14.46 14.67 15.78
C GLU A 118 13.65 15.67 14.93
N ASP A 119 12.34 15.44 14.84
CA ASP A 119 11.41 16.29 14.09
C ASP A 119 10.26 16.73 15.00
N PRO A 120 10.21 18.02 15.39
CA PRO A 120 9.16 18.54 16.28
C PRO A 120 7.77 18.56 15.62
N ARG A 121 7.67 18.25 14.31
CA ARG A 121 6.40 18.18 13.57
C ARG A 121 5.75 16.80 13.64
N SER A 122 6.43 15.78 14.17
CA SER A 122 5.90 14.41 14.24
C SER A 122 4.58 14.34 15.02
N LEU A 123 3.63 13.57 14.49
CA LEU A 123 2.20 13.64 14.83
C LEU A 123 1.83 13.30 16.29
N LEU A 124 2.62 12.49 16.99
CA LEU A 124 2.31 11.98 18.34
C LEU A 124 3.37 12.36 19.38
N GLY A 125 3.59 13.67 19.56
CA GLY A 125 4.56 14.16 20.55
C GLY A 125 6.01 13.80 20.21
N GLY A 126 6.34 13.78 18.92
CA GLY A 126 7.67 13.39 18.43
C GLY A 126 7.74 11.98 17.81
N ALA A 127 6.73 11.13 18.03
CA ALA A 127 6.70 9.76 17.50
C ALA A 127 5.81 9.61 16.24
N ASP A 128 6.13 8.61 15.43
CA ASP A 128 5.31 8.16 14.30
C ASP A 128 4.09 7.34 14.75
N ASN A 129 3.14 7.12 13.84
CA ASN A 129 1.97 6.29 14.07
C ASN A 129 2.41 4.88 14.58
N PRO A 130 1.79 4.32 15.63
CA PRO A 130 2.10 2.98 16.15
C PRO A 130 2.09 1.86 15.11
N LEU A 131 1.23 1.95 14.10
CA LEU A 131 1.18 1.00 12.99
C LEU A 131 2.46 1.00 12.17
N VAL A 132 3.05 2.18 11.98
CA VAL A 132 4.28 2.39 11.23
C VAL A 132 5.48 2.02 12.07
N ALA A 133 5.58 2.55 13.30
CA ALA A 133 6.67 2.20 14.21
C ALA A 133 6.73 0.69 14.52
N GLY A 134 5.56 0.02 14.52
CA GLY A 134 5.45 -1.42 14.72
C GLY A 134 6.06 -2.27 13.59
N VAL A 135 6.06 -1.79 12.34
CA VAL A 135 6.70 -2.48 11.19
C VAL A 135 8.21 -2.63 11.43
N GLY A 136 8.85 -1.62 12.02
CA GLY A 136 10.25 -1.67 12.45
C GLY A 136 10.49 -2.42 13.76
N ARG A 137 9.48 -3.08 14.33
CA ARG A 137 9.51 -3.63 15.70
C ARG A 137 9.97 -2.59 16.74
N PHE A 138 9.60 -1.32 16.53
CA PHE A 138 10.00 -0.18 17.36
C PHE A 138 11.52 0.02 17.47
N ARG A 139 12.30 -0.48 16.50
CA ARG A 139 13.75 -0.24 16.43
C ARG A 139 14.02 1.06 15.71
N THR A 140 14.41 2.07 16.47
CA THR A 140 14.72 3.41 15.95
C THR A 140 16.21 3.70 16.10
N ALA A 141 16.73 4.46 15.16
CA ALA A 141 18.05 5.06 15.19
C ALA A 141 17.93 6.54 14.84
N ASN A 142 18.77 7.37 15.46
CA ASN A 142 18.68 8.83 15.29
C ASN A 142 19.77 9.40 14.37
N THR A 143 20.72 8.55 13.95
CA THR A 143 21.79 8.90 13.02
C THR A 143 22.13 7.72 12.11
N PRO A 144 22.75 7.94 10.94
CA PRO A 144 23.25 6.86 10.09
C PRO A 144 24.15 5.84 10.81
N GLN A 145 25.04 6.29 11.69
CA GLN A 145 25.94 5.41 12.44
C GLN A 145 25.20 4.59 13.49
N ASP A 146 24.21 5.18 14.16
CA ASP A 146 23.33 4.46 15.08
C ASP A 146 22.51 3.39 14.32
N ALA A 147 22.04 3.71 13.10
CA ALA A 147 21.31 2.75 12.28
C ALA A 147 22.15 1.52 11.94
N VAL A 148 23.46 1.68 11.73
CA VAL A 148 24.41 0.56 11.52
C VAL A 148 24.45 -0.36 12.74
N GLU A 149 24.61 0.21 13.93
CA GLU A 149 24.74 -0.57 15.17
C GLU A 149 23.43 -1.28 15.52
N VAL A 150 22.29 -0.60 15.38
CA VAL A 150 20.96 -1.20 15.55
C VAL A 150 20.73 -2.30 14.51
N MET A 151 21.19 -2.12 13.26
CA MET A 151 21.04 -3.14 12.22
C MET A 151 21.84 -4.41 12.54
N LYS A 152 23.11 -4.29 12.92
CA LYS A 152 23.95 -5.45 13.32
C LYS A 152 23.29 -6.25 14.44
N LYS A 153 22.87 -5.56 15.50
CA LYS A 153 22.16 -6.18 16.62
C LYS A 153 20.86 -6.86 16.19
N SER A 154 20.12 -6.24 15.26
CA SER A 154 18.86 -6.80 14.74
C SER A 154 19.09 -8.08 13.93
N ILE A 155 20.14 -8.12 13.11
CA ILE A 155 20.52 -9.32 12.35
C ILE A 155 20.93 -10.45 13.31
N GLU A 156 21.72 -10.15 14.33
CA GLU A 156 22.14 -11.13 15.35
C GLU A 156 20.96 -11.70 16.13
N GLU A 157 20.04 -10.85 16.58
CA GLU A 157 18.89 -11.26 17.40
C GLU A 157 17.83 -12.03 16.61
N LEU A 158 17.58 -11.63 15.36
CA LEU A 158 16.56 -12.26 14.53
C LEU A 158 17.06 -13.49 13.78
N ALA A 159 18.38 -13.58 13.57
CA ALA A 159 19.05 -14.64 12.82
C ALA A 159 18.25 -15.07 11.57
N PRO A 160 17.92 -14.12 10.66
CA PRO A 160 17.02 -14.40 9.54
C PRO A 160 17.57 -15.53 8.67
N ASP A 161 16.69 -16.43 8.23
CA ASP A 161 17.08 -17.58 7.40
C ASP A 161 17.74 -17.11 6.10
N ARG A 162 18.96 -17.62 5.88
CA ARG A 162 19.81 -17.23 4.77
C ARG A 162 19.37 -17.72 3.39
N PHE A 163 18.53 -18.74 3.39
CA PHE A 163 18.08 -19.44 2.20
C PHE A 163 16.56 -19.46 2.09
N ARG A 164 15.88 -18.54 2.81
CA ARG A 164 14.43 -18.47 2.84
C ARG A 164 13.87 -18.34 1.43
N THR A 165 13.03 -19.29 1.04
CA THR A 165 12.20 -19.18 -0.15
C THR A 165 11.05 -18.21 0.11
N VAL A 166 10.85 -17.26 -0.80
CA VAL A 166 9.71 -16.34 -0.76
C VAL A 166 8.50 -17.06 -1.34
N GLU A 167 7.63 -17.57 -0.46
CA GLU A 167 6.33 -18.06 -0.85
C GLU A 167 5.41 -16.88 -1.17
N CYS A 168 4.85 -16.87 -2.38
CA CYS A 168 4.00 -15.80 -2.85
C CYS A 168 3.00 -16.31 -3.89
N SER A 169 1.91 -15.57 -4.09
CA SER A 169 0.93 -15.89 -5.14
C SER A 169 1.53 -15.75 -6.54
N PRO A 170 0.99 -16.43 -7.57
CA PRO A 170 1.54 -16.42 -8.93
C PRO A 170 1.81 -15.02 -9.49
N HIS A 171 0.91 -14.06 -9.27
CA HIS A 171 1.09 -12.67 -9.73
C HIS A 171 2.30 -11.97 -9.11
N VAL A 172 2.52 -12.15 -7.79
CA VAL A 172 3.71 -11.63 -7.11
C VAL A 172 4.96 -12.35 -7.62
N GLY A 173 4.89 -13.66 -7.86
CA GLY A 173 5.99 -14.43 -8.45
C GLY A 173 6.41 -13.93 -9.84
N LEU A 174 5.44 -13.51 -10.67
CA LEU A 174 5.72 -12.87 -11.97
C LEU A 174 6.44 -11.53 -11.79
N MET A 175 5.96 -10.68 -10.88
CA MET A 175 6.61 -9.40 -10.58
C MET A 175 8.05 -9.59 -10.06
N LEU A 176 8.27 -10.55 -9.16
CA LEU A 176 9.60 -10.86 -8.65
C LEU A 176 10.54 -11.38 -9.76
N SER A 177 10.01 -12.20 -10.67
CA SER A 177 10.78 -12.73 -11.81
C SER A 177 11.18 -11.60 -12.78
N ALA A 178 10.24 -10.69 -13.09
CA ALA A 178 10.52 -9.51 -13.90
C ALA A 178 11.57 -8.60 -13.25
N GLY A 179 11.43 -8.33 -11.94
CA GLY A 179 12.41 -7.58 -11.16
C GLY A 179 13.80 -8.21 -11.14
N GLU A 180 13.88 -9.53 -11.02
CA GLU A 180 15.15 -10.27 -11.08
C GLU A 180 15.84 -10.12 -12.44
N GLU A 181 15.10 -10.26 -13.53
CA GLU A 181 15.64 -10.09 -14.88
C GLU A 181 16.15 -8.67 -15.13
N LEU A 182 15.37 -7.65 -14.72
CA LEU A 182 15.78 -6.25 -14.78
C LEU A 182 17.06 -6.02 -13.98
N TRP A 183 17.12 -6.55 -12.76
CA TRP A 183 18.31 -6.45 -11.92
C TRP A 183 19.55 -7.10 -12.56
N ARG A 184 19.41 -8.30 -13.13
CA ARG A 184 20.50 -8.99 -13.82
C ARG A 184 20.98 -8.20 -15.03
N ALA A 185 20.08 -7.57 -15.78
CA ALA A 185 20.43 -6.70 -16.90
C ALA A 185 21.23 -5.47 -16.43
N LEU A 186 20.81 -4.84 -15.32
CA LEU A 186 21.50 -3.69 -14.72
C LEU A 186 22.90 -4.05 -14.17
N LYS A 187 23.09 -5.25 -13.63
CA LYS A 187 24.37 -5.69 -12.99
C LYS A 187 25.29 -6.55 -13.86
N SER A 188 24.87 -6.91 -15.06
CA SER A 188 25.67 -7.73 -15.98
C SER A 188 27.06 -7.12 -16.25
N LYS A 189 28.13 -7.80 -15.79
CA LYS A 189 29.53 -7.42 -16.06
C LYS A 189 29.90 -7.50 -17.54
N SER A 190 29.23 -8.37 -18.32
CA SER A 190 29.35 -8.42 -19.79
C SER A 190 28.84 -7.14 -20.45
N LEU A 191 27.95 -6.39 -19.78
CA LEU A 191 27.36 -5.11 -20.22
C LEU A 191 28.02 -3.89 -19.56
N ALA A 192 29.01 -4.08 -18.68
CA ALA A 192 29.83 -3.00 -18.14
C ALA A 192 30.92 -2.54 -19.12
N ALA A 193 31.28 -3.40 -20.07
CA ALA A 193 32.21 -3.10 -21.16
C ALA A 193 31.53 -2.48 -22.39
N ILE A 194 30.19 -2.47 -22.41
CA ILE A 194 29.37 -1.96 -23.51
C ILE A 194 28.86 -0.58 -23.08
N GLY A 195 28.99 0.42 -23.95
CA GLY A 195 28.66 1.82 -23.62
C GLY A 195 27.23 1.98 -23.07
N GLY A 196 27.00 3.06 -22.31
CA GLY A 196 25.74 3.25 -21.57
C GLY A 196 24.45 3.25 -22.42
N THR A 197 24.54 3.43 -23.75
CA THR A 197 23.39 3.42 -24.66
C THR A 197 22.87 2.00 -24.95
N GLU A 198 23.74 1.01 -25.20
CA GLU A 198 23.30 -0.36 -25.52
C GLU A 198 22.67 -1.06 -24.31
N ARG A 199 23.14 -0.75 -23.09
CA ARG A 199 22.49 -1.23 -21.85
C ARG A 199 21.06 -0.69 -21.72
N LEU A 200 20.85 0.59 -22.00
CA LEU A 200 19.52 1.21 -21.94
C LEU A 200 18.58 0.61 -22.97
N GLU A 201 19.06 0.28 -24.17
CA GLU A 201 18.27 -0.40 -25.20
C GLU A 201 17.85 -1.81 -24.74
N LEU A 202 18.76 -2.58 -24.11
CA LEU A 202 18.42 -3.89 -23.55
C LEU A 202 17.39 -3.78 -22.42
N VAL A 203 17.57 -2.84 -21.50
CA VAL A 203 16.59 -2.60 -20.41
C VAL A 203 15.24 -2.20 -21.00
N CYS A 204 15.23 -1.36 -22.04
CA CYS A 204 14.03 -0.99 -22.79
C CYS A 204 13.35 -2.21 -23.43
N ASP A 205 14.11 -3.10 -24.07
CA ASP A 205 13.59 -4.35 -24.64
C ASP A 205 12.96 -5.26 -23.57
N LEU A 206 13.61 -5.39 -22.42
CA LEU A 206 13.10 -6.19 -21.31
C LEU A 206 11.80 -5.61 -20.73
N ILE A 207 11.74 -4.29 -20.54
CA ILE A 207 10.54 -3.61 -20.06
C ILE A 207 9.37 -3.84 -21.04
N VAL A 208 9.61 -3.65 -22.34
CA VAL A 208 8.59 -3.89 -23.37
C VAL A 208 8.16 -5.36 -23.39
N ARG A 209 9.10 -6.30 -23.27
CA ARG A 209 8.79 -7.73 -23.24
C ARG A 209 7.94 -8.12 -22.04
N GLN A 210 8.24 -7.58 -20.87
CA GLN A 210 7.57 -7.93 -19.61
C GLN A 210 6.22 -7.23 -19.45
N PHE A 211 6.14 -5.94 -19.82
CA PHE A 211 4.99 -5.09 -19.51
C PHE A 211 4.26 -4.55 -20.75
N GLY A 212 4.83 -4.71 -21.94
CA GLY A 212 4.27 -4.19 -23.19
C GLY A 212 3.00 -4.90 -23.69
N ALA A 213 2.76 -6.12 -23.23
CA ALA A 213 1.61 -6.92 -23.64
C ALA A 213 0.31 -6.62 -22.87
N GLU A 214 0.32 -5.73 -21.86
CA GLU A 214 -0.81 -5.50 -20.95
C GLU A 214 -1.37 -4.06 -20.91
N VAL A 215 -1.18 -3.25 -21.96
CA VAL A 215 -2.07 -2.06 -22.11
C VAL A 215 -3.32 -2.48 -22.87
N SER A 216 -4.26 -3.09 -22.15
CA SER A 216 -5.65 -3.00 -22.59
C SER A 216 -5.97 -1.49 -22.71
N PRO A 217 -6.55 -1.01 -23.83
CA PRO A 217 -7.03 0.37 -23.90
C PRO A 217 -8.05 0.59 -22.77
N PRO A 218 -8.30 1.85 -22.33
CA PRO A 218 -9.34 2.12 -21.35
C PRO A 218 -10.62 1.43 -21.80
N LEU A 219 -11.22 0.66 -20.88
CA LEU A 219 -12.42 -0.13 -21.13
C LEU A 219 -13.48 0.75 -21.81
N VAL A 220 -13.59 0.60 -23.12
CA VAL A 220 -14.70 1.17 -23.90
C VAL A 220 -15.94 0.41 -23.47
N GLU A 221 -16.95 1.17 -23.03
CA GLU A 221 -18.27 0.69 -22.64
C GLU A 221 -18.75 -0.45 -23.53
N GLN A 222 -18.82 -1.67 -22.99
CA GLN A 222 -19.55 -2.75 -23.63
C GLN A 222 -21.00 -2.68 -23.16
N SER A 223 -21.89 -2.48 -24.13
CA SER A 223 -23.34 -2.43 -23.95
C SER A 223 -23.87 -3.67 -23.23
N PRO A 224 -24.98 -3.55 -22.48
CA PRO A 224 -25.43 -4.63 -21.60
C PRO A 224 -25.87 -5.85 -22.40
N GLN A 225 -25.22 -6.99 -22.18
CA GLN A 225 -25.75 -8.28 -22.61
C GLN A 225 -26.93 -8.64 -21.71
N THR A 226 -28.09 -8.83 -22.33
CA THR A 226 -29.37 -9.16 -21.70
C THR A 226 -29.27 -10.41 -20.83
N ALA A 227 -29.46 -10.24 -19.52
CA ALA A 227 -29.65 -11.33 -18.58
C ALA A 227 -30.93 -12.12 -18.91
N ARG A 228 -30.85 -13.45 -18.86
CA ARG A 228 -32.02 -14.33 -18.95
C ARG A 228 -32.87 -14.21 -17.68
N PRO A 229 -34.21 -14.27 -17.76
CA PRO A 229 -35.05 -14.20 -16.57
C PRO A 229 -34.99 -15.52 -15.79
N PHE A 230 -34.63 -15.44 -14.52
CA PHE A 230 -34.78 -16.53 -13.57
C PHE A 230 -36.22 -16.51 -13.03
N SER A 231 -36.94 -17.62 -13.17
CA SER A 231 -38.30 -17.79 -12.66
C SER A 231 -38.26 -17.89 -11.14
N ALA A 232 -38.90 -16.94 -10.45
CA ALA A 232 -39.02 -16.92 -9.00
C ALA A 232 -40.03 -17.96 -8.51
N ASP A 233 -39.60 -18.81 -7.58
CA ASP A 233 -40.50 -19.53 -6.67
C ASP A 233 -40.77 -18.61 -5.46
N PRO A 234 -42.03 -18.36 -5.06
CA PRO A 234 -42.32 -17.38 -4.03
C PRO A 234 -42.15 -17.99 -2.63
N GLN A 235 -41.62 -17.16 -1.72
CA GLN A 235 -41.56 -17.32 -0.24
C GLN A 235 -40.26 -17.91 0.32
N VAL A 236 -39.26 -17.05 0.52
CA VAL A 236 -38.74 -16.57 1.82
C VAL A 236 -37.66 -15.54 1.48
N SER A 237 -37.87 -14.25 1.78
CA SER A 237 -36.81 -13.24 1.59
C SER A 237 -35.66 -13.55 2.56
N PRO A 238 -34.45 -13.93 2.09
CA PRO A 238 -33.33 -14.09 2.99
C PRO A 238 -33.00 -12.71 3.56
N ARG A 239 -32.92 -12.58 4.88
CA ARG A 239 -32.39 -11.36 5.51
C ARG A 239 -30.99 -11.14 4.93
N LEU A 240 -30.79 -10.04 4.20
CA LEU A 240 -29.44 -9.65 3.77
C LEU A 240 -28.58 -9.49 5.03
N VAL A 241 -27.53 -10.30 5.13
CA VAL A 241 -26.54 -10.17 6.19
C VAL A 241 -25.70 -8.94 5.87
N GLU A 242 -25.73 -7.95 6.75
CA GLU A 242 -24.92 -6.73 6.64
C GLU A 242 -23.43 -7.10 6.58
N LYS A 243 -22.74 -6.64 5.53
CA LYS A 243 -21.29 -6.78 5.38
C LYS A 243 -20.59 -5.69 6.19
N LYS A 244 -19.59 -6.09 6.96
CA LYS A 244 -18.75 -5.17 7.75
C LYS A 244 -17.63 -4.62 6.87
N ILE A 245 -17.60 -3.31 6.67
CA ILE A 245 -16.58 -2.63 5.87
C ILE A 245 -15.64 -1.88 6.80
N TYR A 246 -14.36 -2.24 6.85
CA TYR A 246 -13.40 -1.46 7.61
C TYR A 246 -13.13 -0.13 6.91
N PHE A 247 -13.35 1.01 7.56
CA PHE A 247 -13.17 2.31 6.94
C PHE A 247 -12.11 3.11 7.70
N ALA A 248 -10.91 3.18 7.10
CA ALA A 248 -9.77 3.92 7.62
C ALA A 248 -9.53 5.23 6.87
N GLY A 249 -8.94 6.18 7.58
CA GLY A 249 -8.56 7.51 7.13
C GLY A 249 -7.95 8.28 8.28
N ALA A 250 -7.49 9.51 8.02
CA ALA A 250 -6.97 10.41 9.05
C ALA A 250 -7.96 10.55 10.24
N LEU A 251 -7.43 10.74 11.46
CA LEU A 251 -8.20 10.87 12.70
C LEU A 251 -7.75 12.06 13.57
N PHE A 252 -7.04 13.03 12.99
CA PHE A 252 -6.23 13.98 13.75
C PHE A 252 -6.98 15.25 14.13
N ASN A 253 -8.02 15.61 13.38
CA ASN A 253 -8.80 16.81 13.64
C ASN A 253 -10.31 16.55 13.55
N HIS A 254 -11.11 17.53 13.99
CA HIS A 254 -12.56 17.42 14.03
C HIS A 254 -13.20 17.16 12.65
N LYS A 255 -12.60 17.66 11.56
CA LYS A 255 -13.09 17.41 10.19
C LYS A 255 -12.86 15.97 9.80
N ASP A 256 -11.70 15.41 10.13
CA ASP A 256 -11.40 14.00 9.87
C ASP A 256 -12.42 13.09 10.59
N LEU A 257 -12.59 13.30 11.90
CA LEU A 257 -13.51 12.50 12.73
C LEU A 257 -14.97 12.64 12.28
N SER A 258 -15.44 13.86 12.05
CA SER A 258 -16.82 14.10 11.63
C SER A 258 -17.08 13.64 10.19
N GLY A 259 -16.13 13.88 9.28
CA GLY A 259 -16.23 13.46 7.89
C GLY A 259 -16.30 11.95 7.72
N ASN A 260 -15.43 11.20 8.42
CA ASN A 260 -15.46 9.74 8.42
C ASN A 260 -16.81 9.20 8.93
N LEU A 261 -17.36 9.79 10.00
CA LEU A 261 -18.66 9.40 10.56
C LEU A 261 -19.81 9.68 9.60
N LEU A 262 -19.87 10.89 9.03
CA LEU A 262 -20.91 11.30 8.09
C LEU A 262 -20.90 10.43 6.83
N LEU A 263 -19.72 10.11 6.31
CA LEU A 263 -19.59 9.26 5.13
C LEU A 263 -19.95 7.81 5.43
N ALA A 264 -19.55 7.27 6.60
CA ALA A 264 -19.97 5.94 7.05
C ALA A 264 -21.49 5.80 7.13
N GLU A 265 -22.17 6.81 7.69
CA GLU A 265 -23.63 6.84 7.77
C GLU A 265 -24.27 6.91 6.37
N ALA A 266 -23.74 7.78 5.49
CA ALA A 266 -24.24 7.92 4.12
C ALA A 266 -24.03 6.64 3.29
N ILE A 267 -22.94 5.89 3.49
CA ILE A 267 -22.72 4.57 2.86
C ILE A 267 -23.77 3.57 3.32
N ARG A 268 -24.04 3.51 4.63
CA ARG A 268 -25.07 2.61 5.18
C ARG A 268 -26.45 2.93 4.60
N GLN A 269 -26.80 4.21 4.52
CA GLN A 269 -28.08 4.66 3.94
C GLN A 269 -28.15 4.36 2.43
N SER A 270 -27.13 4.74 1.66
CA SER A 270 -27.09 4.57 0.20
C SER A 270 -27.02 3.10 -0.24
N SER A 271 -26.51 2.23 0.62
CA SER A 271 -26.46 0.78 0.39
C SER A 271 -27.69 0.04 0.93
N GLU A 272 -28.70 0.74 1.46
CA GLU A 272 -29.88 0.15 2.12
C GLU A 272 -29.50 -0.82 3.25
N GLY A 273 -28.43 -0.51 3.98
CA GLY A 273 -27.93 -1.30 5.10
C GLY A 273 -27.09 -2.52 4.71
N ARG A 274 -26.77 -2.71 3.42
CA ARG A 274 -25.88 -3.79 2.97
C ARG A 274 -24.45 -3.63 3.49
N TYR A 275 -23.98 -2.39 3.62
CA TYR A 275 -22.63 -2.07 4.06
C TYR A 275 -22.63 -1.26 5.36
N GLY A 276 -22.05 -1.84 6.41
CA GLY A 276 -21.85 -1.21 7.71
C GLY A 276 -20.39 -0.91 7.97
N CYS A 277 -20.03 0.36 8.16
CA CYS A 277 -18.63 0.74 8.38
C CYS A 277 -18.16 0.51 9.82
N LEU A 278 -17.03 -0.16 9.97
CA LEU A 278 -16.23 -0.24 11.20
C LEU A 278 -15.21 0.91 11.17
N LEU A 279 -15.39 1.90 12.03
CA LEU A 279 -14.49 3.06 12.11
C LEU A 279 -13.46 2.87 13.24
N PRO A 280 -12.16 3.01 12.96
CA PRO A 280 -11.11 2.91 13.99
C PRO A 280 -11.30 3.90 15.14
N GLN A 281 -11.81 5.11 14.84
CA GLN A 281 -12.10 6.15 15.83
C GLN A 281 -13.16 5.78 16.87
N ASN A 282 -13.95 4.71 16.64
CA ASN A 282 -14.95 4.24 17.59
C ASN A 282 -14.39 3.18 18.57
N ILE A 283 -13.16 2.71 18.35
CA ILE A 283 -12.49 1.78 19.25
C ILE A 283 -12.10 2.53 20.52
N LYS A 284 -12.63 2.08 21.66
CA LYS A 284 -12.34 2.68 22.96
C LYS A 284 -11.13 2.02 23.58
N PHE A 285 -10.14 2.84 23.96
CA PHE A 285 -8.97 2.40 24.71
C PHE A 285 -9.08 2.89 26.16
N GLN A 286 -8.78 2.00 27.13
CA GLN A 286 -8.74 2.39 28.55
C GLN A 286 -7.44 3.13 28.90
N GLU A 287 -6.34 2.77 28.23
CA GLU A 287 -5.01 3.36 28.40
C GLU A 287 -4.34 3.52 27.02
N PHE A 288 -3.45 4.52 26.88
CA PHE A 288 -2.68 4.73 25.66
C PHE A 288 -1.55 3.69 25.58
N ASN A 289 -1.81 2.58 24.90
CA ASN A 289 -0.82 1.56 24.59
C ASN A 289 -0.73 1.38 23.06
N PRO A 290 0.36 1.83 22.42
CA PRO A 290 0.55 1.77 20.97
C PRO A 290 0.34 0.37 20.36
N ILE A 291 0.76 -0.69 21.04
CA ILE A 291 0.61 -2.08 20.56
C ILE A 291 -0.84 -2.51 20.64
N ALA A 292 -1.52 -2.23 21.76
CA ALA A 292 -2.94 -2.54 21.91
C ALA A 292 -3.81 -1.77 20.90
N MET A 293 -3.44 -0.53 20.58
CA MET A 293 -4.10 0.29 19.56
C MET A 293 -3.96 -0.33 18.17
N ARG A 294 -2.73 -0.68 17.77
CA ARG A 294 -2.46 -1.42 16.53
C ARG A 294 -3.28 -2.70 16.47
N ASP A 295 -3.20 -3.52 17.52
CA ASP A 295 -3.82 -4.84 17.51
C ASP A 295 -5.35 -4.76 17.44
N ALA A 296 -5.96 -3.72 18.03
CA ALA A 296 -7.39 -3.47 17.91
C ALA A 296 -7.79 -3.06 16.49
N CYS A 297 -7.04 -2.16 15.84
CA CYS A 297 -7.27 -1.79 14.44
C CYS A 297 -7.16 -3.01 13.51
N LEU A 298 -6.06 -3.77 13.62
CA LEU A 298 -5.83 -4.96 12.80
C LEU A 298 -6.84 -6.07 13.08
N SER A 299 -7.27 -6.26 14.33
CA SER A 299 -8.35 -7.21 14.67
C SER A 299 -9.66 -6.83 14.00
N SER A 300 -10.03 -5.54 14.04
CA SER A 300 -11.24 -5.04 13.37
C SER A 300 -11.15 -5.21 11.84
N LEU A 301 -9.97 -5.04 11.25
CA LEU A 301 -9.74 -5.26 9.82
C LEU A 301 -9.80 -6.75 9.45
N LEU A 302 -9.28 -7.65 10.29
CA LEU A 302 -9.39 -9.11 10.12
C LEU A 302 -10.83 -9.61 10.16
N GLU A 303 -11.70 -8.97 10.94
CA GLU A 303 -13.12 -9.29 11.04
C GLU A 303 -13.99 -8.73 9.90
N ALA A 304 -13.44 -7.80 9.11
CA ALA A 304 -14.16 -7.13 8.04
C ALA A 304 -14.31 -8.01 6.78
N ASP A 305 -15.38 -7.74 6.03
CA ASP A 305 -15.73 -8.37 4.76
C ASP A 305 -15.16 -7.60 3.54
N GLY A 306 -14.73 -6.35 3.75
CA GLY A 306 -14.10 -5.47 2.78
C GLY A 306 -13.58 -4.21 3.48
N ALA A 307 -12.93 -3.31 2.73
CA ALA A 307 -12.34 -2.10 3.32
C ALA A 307 -12.46 -0.88 2.41
N ILE A 308 -12.50 0.30 3.03
CA ILE A 308 -12.34 1.63 2.41
C ILE A 308 -11.14 2.30 3.07
N PHE A 309 -10.25 2.88 2.26
CA PHE A 309 -9.13 3.68 2.74
C PHE A 309 -9.20 5.09 2.14
N ASN A 310 -9.33 6.11 2.99
CA ASN A 310 -9.32 7.50 2.57
C ASN A 310 -7.87 8.02 2.50
N PHE A 311 -7.42 8.26 1.27
CA PHE A 311 -6.11 8.79 0.90
C PHE A 311 -6.14 10.30 0.62
N ASP A 312 -7.00 11.03 1.33
CA ASP A 312 -7.01 12.50 1.33
C ASP A 312 -5.76 13.09 1.97
N GLY A 313 -5.31 14.22 1.42
CA GLY A 313 -4.16 14.98 1.91
C GLY A 313 -3.01 15.07 0.93
N ALA A 314 -2.09 15.99 1.23
CA ALA A 314 -0.84 16.14 0.49
C ALA A 314 0.12 14.97 0.73
N GLU A 315 0.13 14.45 1.96
CA GLU A 315 0.81 13.22 2.36
C GLU A 315 -0.26 12.26 2.87
N LEU A 316 -0.11 10.97 2.58
CA LEU A 316 -1.04 9.96 3.08
C LEU A 316 -0.89 9.80 4.60
N ASP A 317 -2.00 9.47 5.28
CA ASP A 317 -1.88 8.97 6.64
C ASP A 317 -1.20 7.61 6.62
N SER A 318 0.03 7.58 7.12
CA SER A 318 0.85 6.38 7.19
C SER A 318 0.20 5.22 7.97
N GLY A 319 -0.70 5.50 8.92
CA GLY A 319 -1.49 4.45 9.59
C GLY A 319 -2.47 3.79 8.64
N THR A 320 -3.25 4.61 7.93
CA THR A 320 -4.16 4.17 6.86
C THR A 320 -3.42 3.37 5.78
N VAL A 321 -2.18 3.75 5.41
CA VAL A 321 -1.36 2.99 4.45
C VAL A 321 -1.00 1.60 4.98
N VAL A 322 -0.58 1.48 6.25
CA VAL A 322 -0.30 0.16 6.86
C VAL A 322 -1.55 -0.72 6.88
N GLU A 323 -2.71 -0.15 7.22
CA GLU A 323 -3.99 -0.88 7.22
C GLU A 323 -4.38 -1.31 5.80
N PHE A 324 -4.15 -0.46 4.79
CA PHE A 324 -4.34 -0.80 3.38
C PHE A 324 -3.47 -1.98 2.97
N MET A 325 -2.16 -1.92 3.26
CA MET A 325 -1.24 -3.00 2.94
C MET A 325 -1.62 -4.32 3.63
N TYR A 326 -2.07 -4.24 4.87
CA TYR A 326 -2.55 -5.39 5.63
C TYR A 326 -3.85 -5.97 5.03
N ALA A 327 -4.75 -5.12 4.55
CA ALA A 327 -5.93 -5.54 3.82
C ALA A 327 -5.57 -6.25 2.51
N LYS A 328 -4.51 -5.80 1.82
CA LYS A 328 -4.04 -6.44 0.60
C LYS A 328 -3.35 -7.78 0.84
N LEU A 329 -2.57 -7.89 1.92
CA LEU A 329 -2.06 -9.20 2.39
C LEU A 329 -3.21 -10.20 2.58
N LEU A 330 -4.33 -9.73 3.14
CA LEU A 330 -5.52 -10.52 3.41
C LEU A 330 -6.43 -10.77 2.19
N ASP A 331 -6.05 -10.26 1.02
CA ASP A 331 -6.87 -10.28 -0.19
C ASP A 331 -8.28 -9.71 0.02
N LEU A 332 -8.41 -8.67 0.85
CA LEU A 332 -9.72 -8.06 1.08
C LEU A 332 -10.16 -7.26 -0.16
N PRO A 333 -11.47 -7.29 -0.49
CA PRO A 333 -12.05 -6.33 -1.42
C PRO A 333 -11.87 -4.92 -0.86
N THR A 334 -11.24 -4.05 -1.64
CA THR A 334 -10.81 -2.74 -1.16
C THR A 334 -11.27 -1.63 -2.09
N VAL A 335 -11.75 -0.52 -1.53
CA VAL A 335 -11.94 0.74 -2.24
C VAL A 335 -10.98 1.78 -1.67
N VAL A 336 -10.25 2.47 -2.55
CA VAL A 336 -9.38 3.59 -2.17
C VAL A 336 -10.09 4.87 -2.55
N LEU A 337 -10.40 5.71 -1.58
CA LEU A 337 -11.07 6.99 -1.75
C LEU A 337 -10.05 8.12 -1.76
N ARG A 338 -10.18 9.06 -2.69
CA ARG A 338 -9.54 10.37 -2.58
C ARG A 338 -10.47 11.46 -3.08
N THR A 339 -10.71 12.45 -2.24
CA THR A 339 -11.49 13.64 -2.52
C THR A 339 -10.65 14.91 -2.67
N ASP A 340 -9.41 14.90 -2.18
CA ASP A 340 -8.42 15.95 -2.40
C ASP A 340 -8.04 16.01 -3.89
N PHE A 341 -8.50 17.06 -4.58
CA PHE A 341 -8.29 17.28 -6.00
C PHE A 341 -6.84 17.64 -6.37
N ARG A 342 -6.00 17.92 -5.37
CA ARG A 342 -4.58 18.21 -5.61
C ARG A 342 -3.86 16.91 -5.97
N ASN A 343 -2.88 17.03 -6.87
CA ASN A 343 -2.01 15.90 -7.15
C ASN A 343 -1.21 15.52 -5.90
N GLY A 344 -0.93 14.23 -5.75
CA GLY A 344 -0.15 13.66 -4.64
C GLY A 344 0.74 12.53 -5.16
N GLY A 345 1.84 12.26 -4.46
CA GLY A 345 2.78 11.21 -4.82
C GLY A 345 3.62 11.47 -6.09
N ASP A 346 4.12 10.39 -6.67
CA ASP A 346 5.12 10.36 -7.74
C ASP A 346 4.55 9.90 -9.11
N GLN A 347 3.24 9.68 -9.18
CA GLN A 347 2.54 9.33 -10.41
C GLN A 347 2.28 10.57 -11.28
N GLN A 348 2.47 10.44 -12.60
CA GLN A 348 2.23 11.50 -13.59
C GLN A 348 0.73 11.79 -13.76
N GLU A 349 0.35 12.81 -14.56
CA GLU A 349 -1.02 13.38 -14.69
C GLU A 349 -2.18 12.38 -14.91
N GLN A 350 -1.91 11.12 -15.29
CA GLN A 350 -2.93 10.10 -15.56
C GLN A 350 -2.89 8.91 -14.59
N GLY A 351 -1.98 8.89 -13.63
CA GLY A 351 -1.93 7.87 -12.58
C GLY A 351 -2.88 8.16 -11.42
N GLU A 352 -2.85 7.29 -10.42
CA GLU A 352 -3.58 7.56 -9.19
C GLU A 352 -2.88 8.68 -8.41
N PRO A 353 -3.59 9.65 -7.81
CA PRO A 353 -2.97 10.85 -7.23
C PRO A 353 -2.38 10.62 -5.82
N TRP A 354 -1.54 9.60 -5.71
CA TRP A 354 -0.74 9.22 -4.55
C TRP A 354 0.50 8.41 -5.00
N ASN A 355 1.35 7.99 -4.07
CA ASN A 355 2.56 7.23 -4.40
C ASN A 355 2.27 5.90 -5.11
N LEU A 356 3.03 5.57 -6.15
CA LEU A 356 2.85 4.37 -6.97
C LEU A 356 2.87 3.06 -6.16
N MET A 357 3.55 3.02 -5.01
CA MET A 357 3.63 1.84 -4.15
C MET A 357 2.31 1.50 -3.47
N CYS A 358 1.34 2.42 -3.47
CA CYS A 358 -0.02 2.20 -2.97
C CYS A 358 -1.02 1.86 -4.10
N SER A 359 -0.54 1.60 -5.32
CA SER A 359 -1.37 1.40 -6.52
C SER A 359 -1.27 -0.03 -7.08
N GLY A 360 -2.23 -0.41 -7.93
CA GLY A 360 -2.15 -1.64 -8.73
C GLY A 360 -2.44 -2.95 -8.00
N TYR A 361 -2.92 -2.92 -6.75
CA TYR A 361 -3.23 -4.13 -5.99
C TYR A 361 -4.54 -4.81 -6.45
N PRO A 362 -4.59 -6.15 -6.55
CA PRO A 362 -5.77 -6.88 -7.02
C PRO A 362 -6.98 -6.66 -6.10
N ARG A 363 -8.20 -6.81 -6.62
CA ARG A 363 -9.44 -6.60 -5.85
C ARG A 363 -9.49 -5.23 -5.16
N SER A 364 -8.99 -4.22 -5.86
CA SER A 364 -9.01 -2.83 -5.42
C SER A 364 -9.66 -1.95 -6.48
N LYS A 365 -10.37 -0.91 -6.05
CA LYS A 365 -10.94 0.10 -6.94
C LYS A 365 -10.70 1.49 -6.37
N SER A 366 -10.20 2.39 -7.20
CA SER A 366 -9.98 3.77 -6.81
C SER A 366 -11.18 4.65 -7.17
N VAL A 367 -11.60 5.46 -6.21
CA VAL A 367 -12.65 6.47 -6.34
C VAL A 367 -12.03 7.82 -6.08
N VAL A 368 -11.68 8.52 -7.17
CA VAL A 368 -11.17 9.89 -7.13
C VAL A 368 -12.33 10.84 -7.43
N ALA A 369 -12.62 11.78 -6.52
CA ALA A 369 -13.77 12.66 -6.64
C ALA A 369 -13.46 14.08 -6.12
N ASP A 370 -13.36 15.06 -7.00
CA ASP A 370 -13.10 16.46 -6.61
C ASP A 370 -14.14 16.99 -5.60
N ALA A 371 -13.70 17.13 -4.34
CA ALA A 371 -14.53 17.62 -3.25
C ALA A 371 -15.07 19.04 -3.49
N MET A 372 -14.30 19.91 -4.14
CA MET A 372 -14.72 21.30 -4.36
C MET A 372 -15.87 21.36 -5.36
N SER A 373 -15.75 20.61 -6.46
CA SER A 373 -16.82 20.49 -7.46
C SER A 373 -18.08 19.89 -6.83
N LEU A 374 -17.96 18.78 -6.09
CA LEU A 374 -19.09 18.15 -5.39
C LEU A 374 -19.75 19.09 -4.38
N TYR A 375 -18.96 19.91 -3.67
CA TYR A 375 -19.47 20.90 -2.73
C TYR A 375 -20.30 21.97 -3.44
N GLN A 376 -19.77 22.55 -4.52
CA GLN A 376 -20.46 23.59 -5.29
C GLN A 376 -21.80 23.08 -5.82
N GLU A 377 -21.80 21.91 -6.46
CA GLU A 377 -23.03 21.29 -6.97
C GLU A 377 -24.05 21.01 -5.85
N SER A 378 -23.59 20.65 -4.65
CA SER A 378 -24.47 20.34 -3.53
C SER A 378 -25.11 21.59 -2.92
N MET A 379 -24.47 22.75 -3.08
CA MET A 379 -24.92 24.06 -2.61
C MET A 379 -25.86 24.77 -3.61
N GLU A 380 -26.01 24.26 -4.83
CA GLU A 380 -26.87 24.87 -5.85
C GLU A 380 -28.35 24.93 -5.41
N GLY A 381 -29.03 25.98 -5.88
CA GLY A 381 -30.48 26.15 -5.68
C GLY A 381 -30.89 26.75 -4.33
N GLY A 382 -29.95 27.34 -3.57
CA GLY A 382 -30.27 28.08 -2.33
C GLY A 382 -30.75 27.17 -1.19
N VAL A 383 -30.22 25.95 -1.13
CA VAL A 383 -30.63 24.95 -0.13
C VAL A 383 -30.06 25.20 1.27
N SER A 384 -30.68 24.56 2.26
CA SER A 384 -30.15 24.61 3.63
C SER A 384 -28.79 23.90 3.73
N LEU A 385 -28.02 24.25 4.75
CA LEU A 385 -26.72 23.60 5.02
C LEU A 385 -26.87 22.08 5.22
N ALA A 386 -27.92 21.65 5.93
CA ALA A 386 -28.17 20.24 6.19
C ALA A 386 -28.48 19.47 4.90
N ASP A 387 -29.29 20.06 4.01
CA ASP A 387 -29.62 19.46 2.72
C ASP A 387 -28.40 19.40 1.81
N ALA A 388 -27.59 20.46 1.75
CA ALA A 388 -26.35 20.48 0.98
C ALA A 388 -25.36 19.41 1.47
N GLN A 389 -25.19 19.28 2.79
CA GLN A 389 -24.33 18.26 3.39
C GLN A 389 -24.85 16.85 3.06
N SER A 390 -26.15 16.61 3.23
CA SER A 390 -26.77 15.32 2.91
C SER A 390 -26.58 14.96 1.43
N ARG A 391 -26.78 15.91 0.51
CA ARG A 391 -26.54 15.73 -0.93
C ARG A 391 -25.08 15.38 -1.23
N PHE A 392 -24.14 16.11 -0.63
CA PHE A 392 -22.71 15.89 -0.83
C PHE A 392 -22.32 14.45 -0.45
N TYR A 393 -22.66 14.03 0.77
CA TYR A 393 -22.31 12.71 1.26
C TYR A 393 -23.08 11.59 0.55
N ALA A 394 -24.33 11.82 0.15
CA ALA A 394 -25.10 10.85 -0.65
C ALA A 394 -24.44 10.60 -2.01
N LYS A 395 -24.02 11.67 -2.73
CA LYS A 395 -23.29 11.55 -4.00
C LYS A 395 -22.00 10.76 -3.84
N LEU A 396 -21.21 11.05 -2.80
CA LEU A 396 -19.94 10.36 -2.56
C LEU A 396 -20.17 8.90 -2.15
N ALA A 397 -21.13 8.64 -1.26
CA ALA A 397 -21.50 7.31 -0.82
C ALA A 397 -22.00 6.43 -1.97
N GLN A 398 -22.79 6.97 -2.91
CA GLN A 398 -23.23 6.22 -4.09
C GLN A 398 -22.05 5.71 -4.93
N ARG A 399 -21.01 6.55 -5.13
CA ARG A 399 -19.79 6.13 -5.84
C ARG A 399 -19.05 5.02 -5.10
N LEU A 400 -18.95 5.14 -3.77
CA LEU A 400 -18.29 4.14 -2.93
C LEU A 400 -19.06 2.82 -2.87
N VAL A 401 -20.39 2.86 -2.79
CA VAL A 401 -21.24 1.67 -2.80
C VAL A 401 -21.11 0.93 -4.13
N ALA A 402 -21.13 1.64 -5.26
CA ALA A 402 -20.90 1.04 -6.56
C ALA A 402 -19.51 0.39 -6.68
N ALA A 403 -18.46 1.07 -6.20
CA ALA A 403 -17.11 0.53 -6.18
C ALA A 403 -16.99 -0.69 -5.25
N LEU A 404 -17.64 -0.67 -4.08
CA LEU A 404 -17.71 -1.79 -3.15
C LEU A 404 -18.43 -2.99 -3.77
N ASP A 405 -19.55 -2.76 -4.46
CA ASP A 405 -20.29 -3.80 -5.18
C ASP A 405 -19.39 -4.47 -6.24
N GLU A 406 -18.64 -3.67 -7.00
CA GLU A 406 -17.67 -4.16 -8.00
C GLU A 406 -16.61 -5.04 -7.35
N VAL A 407 -15.84 -4.54 -6.37
CA VAL A 407 -14.73 -5.30 -5.79
C VAL A 407 -15.20 -6.51 -4.97
N CYS A 408 -16.37 -6.41 -4.32
CA CYS A 408 -16.96 -7.52 -3.58
C CYS A 408 -17.48 -8.64 -4.49
N SER A 409 -17.76 -8.35 -5.77
CA SER A 409 -18.17 -9.35 -6.76
C SER A 409 -16.98 -10.12 -7.36
N GLN A 410 -15.76 -9.62 -7.19
CA GLN A 410 -14.57 -10.28 -7.71
C GLN A 410 -14.22 -11.51 -6.87
N GLU A 411 -13.87 -12.60 -7.55
CA GLU A 411 -13.46 -13.84 -6.90
C GLU A 411 -12.17 -13.63 -6.09
N PRO A 412 -12.13 -14.05 -4.81
CA PRO A 412 -10.90 -14.06 -4.04
C PRO A 412 -9.97 -15.21 -4.48
N GLY A 413 -8.72 -15.18 -4.02
CA GLY A 413 -7.79 -16.32 -4.17
C GLY A 413 -8.35 -17.61 -3.55
N SER A 414 -7.73 -18.77 -3.82
CA SER A 414 -8.21 -20.07 -3.34
C SER A 414 -8.31 -20.15 -1.81
N THR A 415 -9.14 -21.03 -1.27
CA THR A 415 -9.28 -21.22 0.18
C THR A 415 -7.96 -21.52 0.88
N ALA A 416 -7.08 -22.28 0.23
CA ALA A 416 -5.74 -22.58 0.73
C ALA A 416 -4.88 -21.29 0.82
N GLU A 417 -4.84 -20.49 -0.25
CA GLU A 417 -4.09 -19.22 -0.28
C GLU A 417 -4.63 -18.23 0.75
N ARG A 418 -5.95 -18.10 0.87
CA ARG A 418 -6.59 -17.22 1.87
C ARG A 418 -6.26 -17.64 3.29
N THR A 419 -6.31 -18.95 3.56
CA THR A 419 -5.95 -19.50 4.88
C THR A 419 -4.51 -19.18 5.23
N GLU A 420 -3.59 -19.34 4.28
CA GLU A 420 -2.18 -19.07 4.51
C GLU A 420 -1.90 -17.58 4.73
N ARG A 421 -2.46 -16.71 3.87
CA ARG A 421 -2.39 -15.26 4.03
C ARG A 421 -2.91 -14.81 5.39
N PHE A 422 -4.01 -15.40 5.86
CA PHE A 422 -4.58 -15.09 7.17
C PHE A 422 -3.67 -15.54 8.32
N ARG A 423 -3.02 -16.70 8.22
CA ARG A 423 -2.01 -17.14 9.20
C ARG A 423 -0.83 -16.19 9.24
N LEU A 424 -0.30 -15.81 8.08
CA LEU A 424 0.80 -14.83 7.97
C LEU A 424 0.40 -13.50 8.58
N ALA A 425 -0.81 -13.01 8.30
CA ALA A 425 -1.33 -11.79 8.88
C ALA A 425 -1.33 -11.84 10.41
N ILE A 426 -1.86 -12.90 11.04
CA ILE A 426 -1.89 -13.01 12.50
C ILE A 426 -0.48 -13.12 13.11
N GLN A 427 0.44 -13.82 12.43
CA GLN A 427 1.81 -13.99 12.91
C GLN A 427 2.63 -12.69 12.79
N MET A 428 2.38 -11.90 11.75
CA MET A 428 3.18 -10.73 11.36
C MET A 428 3.31 -9.72 12.53
N PRO A 429 2.23 -9.24 13.18
CA PRO A 429 2.31 -8.33 14.34
C PRO A 429 2.82 -8.94 15.66
N GLY A 430 3.01 -10.27 15.72
CA GLY A 430 3.44 -11.01 16.89
C GLY A 430 2.31 -11.60 17.74
N ALA A 431 2.67 -12.21 18.88
CA ALA A 431 1.73 -12.97 19.73
C ALA A 431 0.57 -12.15 20.32
N SER A 432 0.71 -10.83 20.42
CA SER A 432 -0.28 -9.94 21.02
C SER A 432 -1.56 -9.83 20.18
N LEU A 433 -1.46 -9.83 18.85
CA LEU A 433 -2.64 -9.79 17.97
C LEU A 433 -3.46 -11.09 18.07
N ARG A 434 -2.78 -12.24 18.16
CA ARG A 434 -3.46 -13.54 18.35
C ARG A 434 -4.29 -13.56 19.63
N ALA A 435 -3.79 -12.94 20.70
CA ALA A 435 -4.53 -12.77 21.95
C ALA A 435 -5.70 -11.80 21.79
N ALA A 436 -5.51 -10.68 21.08
CA ALA A 436 -6.56 -9.69 20.81
C ALA A 436 -7.73 -10.26 20.00
N LEU A 437 -7.47 -11.23 19.12
CA LEU A 437 -8.49 -11.94 18.35
C LEU A 437 -9.33 -12.92 19.17
N GLY A 438 -9.04 -13.14 20.45
CA GLY A 438 -9.84 -14.01 21.33
C GLY A 438 -9.52 -15.51 21.22
N GLY A 439 -8.32 -15.87 20.72
CA GLY A 439 -7.84 -17.25 20.69
C GLY A 439 -8.27 -18.07 19.48
N ASP A 440 -7.96 -19.37 19.52
CA ASP A 440 -7.96 -20.25 18.33
C ASP A 440 -9.34 -20.55 17.76
N ASP A 441 -10.38 -20.56 18.59
CA ASP A 441 -11.76 -20.82 18.14
C ASP A 441 -12.27 -19.68 17.24
N LYS A 442 -12.00 -18.42 17.61
CA LYS A 442 -12.41 -17.25 16.82
C LYS A 442 -11.58 -17.13 15.55
N ILE A 443 -10.30 -17.47 15.60
CA ILE A 443 -9.42 -17.58 14.42
C ILE A 443 -9.97 -18.62 13.43
N GLY A 444 -10.36 -19.80 13.92
CA GLY A 444 -10.98 -20.85 13.10
C GLY A 444 -12.29 -20.42 12.46
N SER A 445 -13.13 -19.69 13.20
CA SER A 445 -14.38 -19.12 12.66
C SER A 445 -14.12 -18.09 11.55
N LEU A 446 -13.15 -17.20 11.72
CA LEU A 446 -12.78 -16.20 10.70
C LEU A 446 -12.20 -16.85 9.45
N LEU A 447 -11.40 -17.92 9.61
CA LEU A 447 -10.89 -18.72 8.50
C LEU A 447 -12.01 -19.40 7.71
N ASN A 448 -13.03 -19.93 8.40
CA ASN A 448 -14.17 -20.60 7.74
C ASN A 448 -15.14 -19.62 7.06
N ARG A 449 -15.14 -18.34 7.45
CA ARG A 449 -15.98 -17.29 6.86
C ARG A 449 -15.43 -16.77 5.52
N ARG A 450 -14.12 -16.93 5.28
CA ARG A 450 -13.40 -16.39 4.11
C ARG A 450 -13.24 -17.42 3.02
#